data_AF-A0A2H0QM31-F1
#
_entry.id   AF-A0A2H0QM31-F1
#
_cell.length_a   1.000
_cell.length_b   1.000
_cell.length_c   1.000
_cell.angle_alpha   90.00
_cell.angle_beta   90.00
_cell.angle_gamma   90.00
#
_symmetry.space_group_name_H-M   'P 1'
#
loop_
_entity.id
_entity.type
_entity.pdbx_description
1 polymer ?
#
loop_
_entity_poly.entity_id
_entity_poly.type
_entity_poly.pdbx_seq_one_letter_code
_entity_poly.pdbx_strand_id
1 'polypeptide(L)'
;MKAVLASLFIGLLALASVSANAQDYEGNDCIACSASVAQLDILAQESRDNLNQKLAKMDDTQDITEGKIRAAMMNMIEAKLGQVDGMINDFGMTSDRALVDQILKEINLINRLIIEL
;
A
#
# COMPACT_ATOMS: atom_id res chain seq x y z
N MET A 1 18.17 -11.04 11.40
CA MET A 1 17.21 -9.92 11.49
C MET A 1 17.78 -8.64 10.84
N LYS A 2 18.03 -8.65 9.52
CA LYS A 2 18.50 -7.43 8.79
C LYS A 2 17.84 -7.23 7.41
N ALA A 3 17.12 -8.23 6.88
CA ALA A 3 16.57 -8.17 5.52
C ALA A 3 15.20 -7.48 5.40
N VAL A 4 14.41 -7.41 6.48
CA VAL A 4 13.02 -6.87 6.43
C VAL A 4 12.99 -5.33 6.44
N LEU A 5 14.04 -4.68 6.94
CA LEU A 5 14.15 -3.22 6.94
C LEU A 5 14.62 -2.64 5.59
N ALA A 6 15.24 -3.46 4.73
CA ALA A 6 15.74 -3.00 3.43
C ALA A 6 14.63 -2.84 2.39
N SER A 7 13.59 -3.68 2.43
CA SER A 7 12.42 -3.57 1.53
C SER A 7 11.50 -2.40 1.91
N LEU A 8 11.45 -2.01 3.19
CA LEU A 8 10.67 -0.86 3.66
C LEU A 8 11.21 0.49 3.14
N PHE A 9 12.49 0.55 2.76
CA PHE A 9 13.17 1.79 2.34
C PHE A 9 13.18 2.02 0.83
N ILE A 10 12.99 0.97 0.02
CA ILE A 10 13.04 1.09 -1.45
C ILE A 10 11.76 1.74 -1.98
N GLY A 11 10.59 1.44 -1.39
CA GLY A 11 9.34 2.11 -1.73
C GLY A 11 9.35 3.62 -1.44
N LEU A 12 10.11 4.06 -0.44
CA LEU A 12 10.20 5.48 -0.06
C LEU A 12 11.14 6.29 -0.98
N LEU A 13 12.14 5.65 -1.59
CA LEU A 13 13.08 6.35 -2.50
C LEU A 13 12.53 6.54 -3.92
N ALA A 14 11.54 5.75 -4.35
CA ALA A 14 10.91 5.91 -5.66
C ALA A 14 9.99 7.13 -5.77
N LEU A 15 9.57 7.71 -4.64
CA LEU A 15 8.67 8.88 -4.59
C LEU A 15 9.40 10.22 -4.82
N ALA A 16 10.71 10.29 -4.61
CA ALA A 16 11.48 11.54 -4.77
C ALA A 16 11.61 11.99 -6.24
N SER A 17 11.39 11.10 -7.21
CA SER A 17 11.46 11.41 -8.64
C SER A 17 10.11 11.87 -9.23
N VAL A 18 8.99 11.68 -8.53
CA VAL A 18 7.67 12.12 -9.01
C VAL A 18 7.42 13.60 -8.69
N SER A 19 8.03 14.14 -7.63
CA SER A 19 7.81 15.53 -7.20
C SER A 19 8.74 16.58 -7.84
N ALA A 20 9.73 16.18 -8.65
CA ALA A 20 10.76 17.10 -9.15
C ALA A 20 10.49 17.69 -10.55
N ASN A 21 9.50 17.19 -11.29
CA ASN A 21 9.18 17.70 -12.63
C ASN A 21 7.80 18.38 -12.64
N ALA A 22 7.69 19.51 -11.95
CA ALA A 22 6.61 20.46 -12.13
C ALA A 22 7.19 21.76 -12.69
N GLN A 23 7.63 21.72 -13.95
CA GLN A 23 7.77 22.90 -14.77
C GLN A 23 6.93 22.71 -16.03
N ASP A 24 5.84 23.47 -16.08
CA ASP A 24 5.14 23.98 -17.25
C ASP A 24 5.10 23.08 -18.48
N TYR A 25 4.19 22.10 -18.51
CA TYR A 25 3.75 21.48 -19.75
C TYR A 25 2.25 21.17 -19.69
N GLU A 26 1.44 22.11 -20.16
CA GLU A 26 0.11 21.83 -20.70
C GLU A 26 0.30 20.89 -21.90
N GLY A 27 0.10 19.58 -21.71
CA GLY A 27 0.18 18.59 -22.79
C GLY A 27 0.95 17.28 -22.52
N ASN A 28 1.12 16.86 -21.26
CA ASN A 28 1.70 15.54 -20.92
C ASN A 28 0.71 14.62 -20.16
N ASP A 29 -0.57 14.74 -20.52
CA ASP A 29 -1.66 14.03 -19.87
C ASP A 29 -1.54 12.50 -20.06
N CYS A 30 -1.61 11.77 -18.95
CA CYS A 30 -1.75 10.31 -18.81
C CYS A 30 -0.47 9.42 -18.78
N ILE A 31 0.65 9.72 -19.44
CA ILE A 31 1.84 8.84 -19.34
C ILE A 31 2.41 8.85 -17.91
N ALA A 32 2.57 10.03 -17.30
CA ALA A 32 3.00 10.13 -15.91
C ALA A 32 1.97 9.52 -14.94
N CYS A 33 0.68 9.60 -15.25
CA CYS A 33 -0.39 9.03 -14.42
C CYS A 33 -0.38 7.51 -14.47
N SER A 34 -0.18 6.89 -15.65
CA SER A 34 -0.01 5.44 -15.78
C SER A 34 1.21 4.91 -15.03
N ALA A 35 2.31 5.67 -15.02
CA ALA A 35 3.50 5.34 -14.22
C ALA A 35 3.22 5.47 -12.72
N SER A 36 2.45 6.48 -12.30
CA SER A 36 2.02 6.65 -10.91
C SER A 36 1.02 5.57 -10.46
N VAL A 37 0.07 5.18 -11.30
CA VAL A 37 -0.87 4.06 -11.02
C VAL A 37 -0.09 2.77 -10.81
N ALA A 38 0.82 2.43 -11.73
CA ALA A 38 1.64 1.22 -11.61
C ALA A 38 2.49 1.21 -10.33
N GLN A 39 3.01 2.36 -9.90
CA GLN A 39 3.73 2.46 -8.62
C GLN A 39 2.81 2.24 -7.41
N LEU A 40 1.59 2.80 -7.42
CA LEU A 40 0.63 2.60 -6.34
C LEU A 40 0.15 1.14 -6.28
N ASP A 41 -0.07 0.50 -7.43
CA ASP A 41 -0.40 -0.93 -7.53
C ASP A 41 0.71 -1.80 -6.95
N ILE A 42 1.97 -1.50 -7.25
CA ILE A 42 3.14 -2.20 -6.67
C ILE A 42 3.11 -2.09 -5.15
N LEU A 43 2.90 -0.89 -4.59
CA LEU A 43 2.86 -0.70 -3.13
C LEU A 43 1.70 -1.47 -2.48
N ALA A 44 0.51 -1.46 -3.09
CA ALA A 44 -0.63 -2.24 -2.61
C ALA A 44 -0.34 -3.74 -2.65
N GLN A 45 0.31 -4.22 -3.72
CA GLN A 45 0.71 -5.62 -3.86
C GLN A 45 1.78 -6.02 -2.84
N GLU A 46 2.78 -5.17 -2.58
CA GLU A 46 3.78 -5.39 -1.53
C GLU A 46 3.13 -5.52 -0.15
N SER A 47 2.13 -4.69 0.16
CA SER A 47 1.35 -4.81 1.39
C SER A 47 0.61 -6.15 1.49
N ARG A 48 0.03 -6.66 0.39
CA ARG A 48 -0.57 -8.02 0.36
C ARG A 48 0.45 -9.11 0.60
N ASP A 49 1.59 -9.03 -0.06
CA ASP A 49 2.65 -10.03 0.06
C ASP A 49 3.22 -10.04 1.50
N ASN A 50 3.34 -8.88 2.12
CA ASN A 50 3.73 -8.75 3.53
C ASN A 50 2.71 -9.37 4.48
N LEU A 51 1.40 -9.15 4.24
CA LEU A 51 0.33 -9.80 5.00
C LEU A 51 0.44 -11.33 4.87
N ASN A 52 0.53 -11.85 3.64
CA ASN A 52 0.63 -13.28 3.39
C ASN A 52 1.86 -13.91 4.06
N GLN A 53 3.01 -13.23 4.01
CA GLN A 53 4.21 -13.68 4.72
C GLN A 53 4.06 -13.66 6.24
N LYS A 54 3.34 -12.67 6.78
CA LYS A 54 3.06 -12.57 8.21
C LYS A 54 2.17 -13.72 8.66
N LEU A 55 1.10 -13.99 7.93
CA LEU A 55 0.18 -15.11 8.17
C LEU A 55 0.89 -16.46 8.07
N ALA A 56 1.75 -16.66 7.07
CA ALA A 56 2.50 -17.92 6.92
C ALA A 56 3.48 -18.21 8.07
N LYS A 57 3.86 -17.20 8.86
CA LYS A 57 4.76 -17.32 10.02
C LYS A 57 4.01 -17.44 11.34
N MET A 58 2.68 -17.32 11.32
CA MET A 58 1.86 -17.46 12.50
C MET A 58 1.64 -18.93 12.82
N ASP A 59 1.91 -19.31 14.07
CA ASP A 59 1.62 -20.65 14.56
C ASP A 59 0.13 -20.77 14.92
N ASP A 60 -0.45 -21.95 14.67
CA ASP A 60 -1.89 -22.23 14.88
C ASP A 60 -2.26 -22.43 16.37
N THR A 61 -1.29 -22.31 17.27
CA THR A 61 -1.45 -22.53 18.71
C THR A 61 -1.97 -21.28 19.42
N GLN A 62 -3.19 -20.85 19.08
CA GLN A 62 -3.78 -19.63 19.65
C GLN A 62 -4.98 -19.89 20.56
N ASP A 63 -5.06 -19.14 21.66
CA ASP A 63 -6.27 -18.98 22.47
C ASP A 63 -7.42 -18.45 21.57
N ILE A 64 -8.65 -18.96 21.77
CA ILE A 64 -9.86 -18.55 21.06
C ILE A 64 -10.04 -17.02 21.04
N THR A 65 -9.67 -16.34 22.12
CA THR A 65 -9.79 -14.88 22.21
C THR A 65 -8.79 -14.18 21.29
N GLU A 66 -7.55 -14.66 21.27
CA GLU A 66 -6.49 -14.13 20.40
C GLU A 66 -6.81 -14.38 18.92
N GLY A 67 -7.32 -15.58 18.60
CA GLY A 67 -7.76 -15.93 17.24
C GLY A 67 -8.88 -15.03 16.71
N LYS A 68 -9.83 -14.60 17.56
CA LYS A 68 -10.90 -13.67 17.15
C LYS A 68 -10.39 -12.26 16.90
N ILE A 69 -9.49 -11.75 17.74
CA ILE A 69 -8.87 -10.43 17.55
C ILE A 69 -8.05 -10.44 16.26
N ARG A 70 -7.27 -11.50 16.04
CA ARG A 70 -6.51 -11.70 14.81
C ARG A 70 -7.41 -11.72 13.58
N ALA A 71 -8.48 -12.52 13.59
CA ALA A 71 -9.42 -12.56 12.48
C ALA A 71 -10.05 -11.19 12.19
N ALA A 72 -10.39 -10.43 13.23
CA ALA A 72 -10.89 -9.07 13.07
C ALA A 72 -9.86 -8.11 12.45
N MET A 73 -8.59 -8.22 12.85
CA MET A 73 -7.50 -7.44 12.27
C MET A 73 -7.24 -7.83 10.80
N MET A 74 -7.24 -9.13 10.48
CA MET A 74 -7.11 -9.60 9.10
C MET A 74 -8.22 -9.05 8.21
N ASN A 75 -9.49 -9.19 8.62
CA ASN A 75 -10.63 -8.67 7.88
C ASN A 75 -10.53 -7.15 7.66
N MET A 76 -10.04 -6.41 8.66
CA MET A 76 -9.83 -4.96 8.53
C MET A 76 -8.72 -4.62 7.54
N ILE A 77 -7.61 -5.37 7.54
CA ILE A 77 -6.52 -5.18 6.59
C ILE A 77 -7.00 -5.48 5.16
N GLU A 78 -7.70 -6.59 4.95
CA GLU A 78 -8.25 -6.97 3.64
C GLU A 78 -9.26 -5.94 3.11
N ALA A 79 -10.16 -5.47 3.97
CA ALA A 79 -11.11 -4.42 3.60
C ALA A 79 -10.41 -3.12 3.18
N LYS A 80 -9.35 -2.73 3.89
CA LYS A 80 -8.55 -1.53 3.54
C LYS A 80 -7.77 -1.70 2.25
N LEU A 81 -7.21 -2.88 1.99
CA LEU A 81 -6.57 -3.18 0.71
C LEU A 81 -7.56 -3.04 -0.46
N GLY A 82 -8.79 -3.54 -0.31
CA GLY A 82 -9.84 -3.35 -1.31
C GLY A 82 -10.25 -1.88 -1.51
N GLN A 83 -10.24 -1.07 -0.45
CA GLN A 83 -10.44 0.39 -0.57
C GLN A 83 -9.30 1.06 -1.34
N VAL A 84 -8.06 0.64 -1.09
CA VAL A 84 -6.88 1.14 -1.82
C VAL A 84 -6.99 0.82 -3.31
N ASP A 85 -7.39 -0.40 -3.68
CA ASP A 85 -7.61 -0.76 -5.09
C ASP A 85 -8.64 0.14 -5.77
N GLY A 86 -9.76 0.42 -5.08
CA GLY A 86 -10.78 1.33 -5.58
C GLY A 86 -10.23 2.73 -5.83
N MET A 87 -9.47 3.29 -4.87
CA MET A 87 -8.87 4.60 -4.99
C MET A 87 -7.79 4.67 -6.09
N ILE A 88 -7.01 3.61 -6.29
CA ILE A 88 -6.02 3.54 -7.38
C ILE A 88 -6.72 3.53 -8.74
N ASN A 89 -7.80 2.76 -8.87
CA ASN A 89 -8.61 2.76 -10.09
C ASN A 89 -9.23 4.15 -10.35
N ASP A 90 -9.80 4.78 -9.32
CA ASP A 90 -10.34 6.14 -9.40
C ASP A 90 -9.27 7.16 -9.80
N PHE A 91 -8.05 7.05 -9.26
CA PHE A 91 -6.91 7.86 -9.66
C PHE A 91 -6.52 7.61 -11.13
N GLY A 92 -6.52 6.35 -11.59
CA GLY A 92 -6.28 6.02 -12.99
C GLY A 92 -7.30 6.63 -13.96
N MET A 93 -8.53 6.87 -13.50
CA MET A 93 -9.59 7.50 -14.30
C MET A 93 -9.58 9.04 -14.22
N THR A 94 -9.26 9.60 -13.05
CA THR A 94 -9.43 11.05 -12.77
C THR A 94 -8.11 11.83 -12.76
N SER A 95 -6.98 11.16 -12.55
CA SER A 95 -5.66 11.76 -12.33
C SER A 95 -5.61 12.78 -11.18
N ASP A 96 -6.53 12.69 -10.21
CA ASP A 96 -6.59 13.59 -9.06
C ASP A 96 -5.42 13.32 -8.08
N ARG A 97 -4.50 14.27 -7.98
CA ARG A 97 -3.34 14.18 -7.09
C ARG A 97 -3.72 14.12 -5.61
N ALA A 98 -4.87 14.64 -5.19
CA ALA A 98 -5.31 14.53 -3.80
C ALA A 98 -5.58 13.07 -3.40
N LEU A 99 -5.97 12.22 -4.36
CA LEU A 99 -6.15 10.78 -4.13
C LEU A 99 -4.82 10.07 -3.86
N VAL A 100 -3.71 10.52 -4.46
CA VAL A 100 -2.39 9.92 -4.23
C VAL A 100 -1.99 10.01 -2.76
N ASP A 101 -2.14 11.18 -2.14
CA ASP A 101 -1.82 11.36 -0.72
C ASP A 101 -2.71 10.51 0.19
N GLN A 102 -3.98 10.34 -0.18
CA GLN A 102 -4.92 9.50 0.56
C GLN A 102 -4.57 8.02 0.44
N ILE A 103 -4.26 7.55 -0.77
CA ILE A 103 -3.81 6.18 -1.04
C ILE A 103 -2.56 5.86 -0.21
N LEU A 104 -1.56 6.75 -0.21
CA LEU A 104 -0.33 6.56 0.57
C LEU A 104 -0.57 6.53 2.08
N LYS A 105 -1.52 7.32 2.60
CA LYS A 105 -1.90 7.27 4.02
C LYS A 105 -2.53 5.92 4.38
N GLU A 106 -3.43 5.42 3.54
CA GLU A 106 -4.08 4.13 3.76
C GLU A 106 -3.09 2.96 3.66
N ILE A 107 -2.17 2.95 2.68
CA ILE A 107 -1.10 1.95 2.57
C ILE A 107 -0.21 1.96 3.83
N ASN A 108 0.15 3.15 4.34
CA ASN A 108 0.93 3.25 5.56
C ASN A 108 0.19 2.70 6.79
N LEU A 109 -1.12 2.93 6.88
CA LEU A 109 -1.95 2.37 7.95
C LEU A 109 -2.04 0.84 7.85
N ILE A 110 -2.26 0.31 6.65
CA ILE A 110 -2.26 -1.14 6.38
C ILE A 110 -0.94 -1.77 6.85
N ASN A 111 0.21 -1.18 6.48
CA ASN A 111 1.51 -1.70 6.87
C ASN A 111 1.72 -1.69 8.40
N ARG A 112 1.19 -0.68 9.11
CA ARG A 112 1.20 -0.68 10.59
C ARG A 112 0.36 -1.81 11.16
N LEU A 113 -0.85 -2.01 10.64
CA LEU A 113 -1.73 -3.10 11.08
C LEU A 113 -1.11 -4.48 10.84
N ILE A 114 -0.40 -4.68 9.72
CA ILE A 114 0.31 -5.94 9.42
C ILE A 114 1.46 -6.18 10.43
N ILE A 115 2.14 -5.11 10.87
CA ILE A 115 3.20 -5.23 11.88
C ILE A 115 2.61 -5.65 13.23
N GLU A 116 1.48 -5.06 13.61
CA GLU A 116 0.76 -5.31 14.86
C GLU A 116 0.04 -6.67 14.93
N LEU A 117 -0.24 -7.27 13.77
CA LEU A 117 -0.81 -8.62 13.64
C LEU A 117 0.08 -9.68 14.31
#